data_AF-A0A6G2QH01-F1
#
_entry.id   AF-A0A6G2QH01-F1
#
_cell.length_a   1.000
_cell.length_b   1.000
_cell.length_c   1.000
_cell.angle_alpha   90.00
_cell.angle_beta   90.00
_cell.angle_gamma   90.00
#
_symmetry.space_group_name_H-M   'P 1'
#
loop_
_entity.id
_entity.type
_entity.pdbx_description
1 polymer ?
#
loop_
_entity_poly.entity_id
_entity_poly.type
_entity_poly.pdbx_seq_one_letter_code
_entity_poly.pdbx_strand_id
1 'polypeptide(L)'
;MTGTIDRRRVHDEHSVGELVGQATEQISRLARQEVALAKEELAEKGRRAGRGGGMLGAAGAFAYAGLLALAGTAVAALDLVLPLWAAALIVTAVLFAVAGLLALAGRGQLRRATPPKPERTLGSVRADMEEIKERAHR
;
A
#
# COMPACT_ATOMS: atom_id res chain seq x y z
N MET A 1 -69.63 -42.60 18.96
CA MET A 1 -68.22 -42.69 19.43
C MET A 1 -67.43 -43.47 18.39
N THR A 2 -66.15 -43.12 18.19
CA THR A 2 -65.23 -43.58 17.12
C THR A 2 -65.49 -42.86 15.78
N GLY A 3 -64.55 -42.16 15.14
CA GLY A 3 -63.12 -42.00 15.34
C GLY A 3 -62.48 -41.86 13.97
N THR A 4 -61.78 -40.76 13.70
CA THR A 4 -60.76 -40.64 12.65
C THR A 4 -59.95 -39.39 12.94
N ILE A 5 -58.88 -39.59 13.69
CA ILE A 5 -57.79 -38.63 13.82
C ILE A 5 -57.10 -38.64 12.46
N ASP A 6 -57.30 -37.58 11.66
CA ASP A 6 -56.53 -37.40 10.42
C ASP A 6 -55.07 -37.19 10.81
N ARG A 7 -54.29 -38.22 10.47
CA ARG A 7 -52.89 -38.38 10.80
C ARG A 7 -52.09 -37.74 9.67
N ARG A 8 -51.95 -36.42 9.69
CA ARG A 8 -50.90 -35.75 8.90
C ARG A 8 -49.85 -35.17 9.84
N ARG A 9 -49.04 -36.07 10.40
CA ARG A 9 -47.70 -35.68 10.86
C ARG A 9 -46.90 -35.34 9.61
N VAL A 10 -46.82 -34.06 9.30
CA VAL A 10 -45.72 -33.53 8.51
C VAL A 10 -44.51 -33.58 9.44
N HIS A 11 -43.82 -34.72 9.44
CA HIS A 11 -42.48 -34.80 10.02
C HIS A 11 -41.53 -34.21 8.98
N ASP A 12 -41.12 -32.97 9.25
CA ASP A 12 -39.97 -32.29 8.67
C ASP A 12 -38.69 -33.07 8.99
N GLU A 13 -38.42 -34.13 8.24
CA GLU A 13 -37.08 -34.68 8.14
C GLU A 13 -36.43 -34.07 6.90
N HIS A 14 -35.84 -32.88 7.09
CA HIS A 14 -34.96 -32.29 6.08
C HIS A 14 -33.94 -33.35 5.65
N SER A 15 -34.01 -33.76 4.39
CA SER A 15 -33.10 -34.75 3.81
C SER A 15 -31.66 -34.26 3.96
N VAL A 16 -30.71 -35.17 4.21
CA VAL A 16 -29.28 -34.84 4.28
C VAL A 16 -28.81 -34.06 3.05
N GLY A 17 -29.41 -34.33 1.88
CA GLY A 17 -29.14 -33.57 0.65
C GLY A 17 -29.61 -32.10 0.70
N GLU A 18 -30.69 -31.81 1.41
CA GLU A 18 -31.22 -30.45 1.58
C GLU A 18 -30.34 -29.63 2.53
N LEU A 19 -29.85 -30.25 3.61
CA LEU A 19 -28.91 -29.63 4.55
C LEU A 19 -27.55 -29.31 3.90
N VAL A 20 -27.03 -30.22 3.07
CA VAL A 20 -25.79 -29.98 2.30
C VAL A 20 -25.99 -28.85 1.28
N GLY A 21 -27.15 -28.79 0.64
CA GLY A 21 -27.53 -27.68 -0.25
C GLY A 21 -27.56 -26.34 0.48
N GLN A 22 -28.22 -26.27 1.64
CA GLN A 22 -28.29 -25.07 2.47
C GLN A 22 -26.92 -24.63 2.99
N ALA A 23 -26.07 -25.57 3.45
CA ALA A 23 -24.72 -25.26 3.93
C ALA A 23 -23.83 -24.71 2.79
N THR A 24 -23.88 -25.33 1.61
CA THR A 24 -23.14 -24.87 0.43
C THR A 24 -23.59 -23.47 0.01
N GLU A 25 -24.88 -23.20 0.09
CA GLU A 25 -25.43 -21.90 -0.22
C GLU A 25 -25.06 -20.83 0.82
N GLN A 26 -25.05 -21.17 2.11
CA GLN A 26 -24.57 -20.29 3.17
C GLN A 26 -23.09 -19.95 3.01
N ILE A 27 -22.24 -20.94 2.72
CA ILE A 27 -20.81 -20.73 2.45
C ILE A 27 -20.63 -19.82 1.24
N SER A 28 -21.41 -20.05 0.17
CA SER A 28 -21.37 -19.20 -1.03
C SER A 28 -21.82 -17.76 -0.74
N ARG A 29 -22.83 -17.57 0.12
CA ARG A 29 -23.28 -16.24 0.57
C ARG A 29 -22.20 -15.54 1.40
N LEU A 30 -21.59 -16.25 2.34
CA LEU A 30 -20.51 -15.72 3.18
C LEU A 30 -19.29 -15.31 2.34
N ALA A 31 -18.85 -16.16 1.40
CA ALA A 31 -17.75 -15.85 0.51
C ALA A 31 -18.03 -14.57 -0.31
N ARG A 32 -19.25 -14.39 -0.81
CA ARG A 32 -19.65 -13.15 -1.51
C ARG A 32 -19.63 -11.93 -0.59
N GLN A 33 -20.03 -12.08 0.67
CA GLN A 33 -19.99 -11.00 1.66
C GLN A 33 -18.56 -10.60 2.02
N GLU A 34 -17.66 -11.57 2.24
CA GLU A 34 -16.24 -11.31 2.49
C GLU A 34 -15.59 -10.57 1.32
N VAL A 35 -15.91 -10.96 0.08
CA VAL A 35 -15.44 -10.24 -1.11
C VAL A 35 -16.02 -8.82 -1.17
N ALA A 36 -17.28 -8.62 -0.78
CA ALA A 36 -17.89 -7.29 -0.74
C ALA A 36 -17.23 -6.41 0.33
N LEU A 37 -17.00 -6.95 1.52
CA LEU A 37 -16.32 -6.28 2.63
C LEU A 37 -14.87 -5.91 2.24
N ALA A 38 -14.12 -6.86 1.68
CA ALA A 38 -12.75 -6.62 1.22
C ALA A 38 -12.69 -5.52 0.15
N LYS A 39 -13.67 -5.48 -0.77
CA LYS A 39 -13.78 -4.39 -1.76
C LYS A 39 -14.02 -3.04 -1.11
N GLU A 40 -14.89 -2.97 -0.10
CA GLU A 40 -15.17 -1.74 0.63
C GLU A 40 -13.93 -1.26 1.40
N GLU A 41 -13.26 -2.15 2.12
CA GLU A 41 -12.05 -1.83 2.87
C GLU A 41 -10.91 -1.38 1.94
N LEU A 42 -10.73 -2.06 0.79
CA LEU A 42 -9.77 -1.64 -0.23
C LEU A 42 -10.12 -0.29 -0.84
N ALA A 43 -11.40 -0.02 -1.11
CA ALA A 43 -11.85 1.27 -1.62
C ALA A 43 -11.59 2.38 -0.60
N GLU A 44 -11.85 2.13 0.69
CA GLU A 44 -11.61 3.11 1.74
C GLU A 44 -10.12 3.37 1.95
N LYS A 45 -9.29 2.31 2.03
CA LYS A 45 -7.82 2.42 2.07
C LYS A 45 -7.30 3.16 0.85
N GLY A 46 -7.81 2.84 -0.34
CA GLY A 46 -7.46 3.51 -1.60
C GLY A 46 -7.82 4.99 -1.59
N ARG A 47 -9.00 5.36 -1.07
CA ARG A 47 -9.41 6.77 -0.91
C ARG A 47 -8.52 7.53 0.08
N ARG A 48 -8.22 6.94 1.24
CA ARG A 48 -7.35 7.56 2.25
C ARG A 48 -5.92 7.73 1.71
N ALA A 49 -5.37 6.69 1.10
CA ALA A 49 -4.06 6.73 0.47
C ALA A 49 -4.02 7.72 -0.71
N GLY A 50 -5.06 7.76 -1.53
CA GLY A 50 -5.18 8.68 -2.66
C GLY A 50 -5.29 10.14 -2.22
N ARG A 51 -6.09 10.44 -1.19
CA ARG A 51 -6.19 11.79 -0.62
C ARG A 51 -4.87 12.22 0.01
N GLY A 52 -4.26 11.34 0.82
CA GLY A 52 -2.96 11.62 1.44
C GLY A 52 -1.84 11.82 0.40
N GLY A 53 -1.74 10.92 -0.57
CA GLY A 53 -0.80 11.02 -1.68
C GLY A 53 -1.03 12.26 -2.54
N GLY A 54 -2.29 12.60 -2.84
CA GLY A 54 -2.65 13.81 -3.57
C GLY A 54 -2.28 15.08 -2.81
N MET A 55 -2.55 15.15 -1.49
CA MET A 55 -2.17 16.29 -0.65
C MET A 55 -0.65 16.44 -0.55
N LEU A 56 0.10 15.35 -0.38
CA LEU A 56 1.57 15.38 -0.38
C LEU A 56 2.13 15.79 -1.74
N GLY A 57 1.54 15.31 -2.84
CA GLY A 57 1.90 15.72 -4.20
C GLY A 57 1.67 17.23 -4.41
N ALA A 58 0.50 17.74 -4.01
CA ALA A 58 0.19 19.16 -4.09
C ALA A 58 1.13 20.00 -3.22
N ALA A 59 1.38 19.59 -1.96
CA ALA A 59 2.32 20.26 -1.08
C ALA A 59 3.73 20.30 -1.67
N GLY A 60 4.19 19.21 -2.28
CA GLY A 60 5.47 19.17 -3.00
C GLY A 60 5.52 20.13 -4.18
N ALA A 61 4.45 20.20 -4.98
CA ALA A 61 4.35 21.13 -6.11
C ALA A 61 4.38 22.61 -5.66
N PHE A 62 3.63 22.96 -4.61
CA PHE A 62 3.65 24.30 -4.03
C PHE A 62 5.00 24.64 -3.41
N ALA A 63 5.63 23.70 -2.69
CA ALA A 63 6.97 23.89 -2.14
C ALA A 63 8.01 24.12 -3.24
N TYR A 64 7.91 23.39 -4.35
CA TYR A 64 8.79 23.58 -5.52
C TYR A 64 8.60 24.96 -6.15
N ALA A 65 7.36 25.38 -6.38
CA ALA A 65 7.06 26.73 -6.88
C ALA A 65 7.57 27.82 -5.93
N GLY A 66 7.36 27.64 -4.62
CA GLY A 66 7.87 28.53 -3.58
C GLY A 66 9.40 28.61 -3.57
N LEU A 67 10.09 27.49 -3.79
CA LEU A 67 11.56 27.47 -3.90
C LEU A 67 12.05 28.28 -5.10
N LEU A 68 11.38 28.20 -6.26
CA LEU A 68 11.72 29.01 -7.44
C LEU A 68 11.49 30.51 -7.17
N ALA A 69 10.38 30.86 -6.53
CA ALA A 69 10.10 32.25 -6.15
C ALA A 69 11.12 32.77 -5.14
N LEU A 70 11.51 31.94 -4.16
CA LEU A 70 12.53 32.27 -3.17
C LEU A 70 13.91 32.45 -3.82
N ALA A 71 14.28 31.60 -4.78
CA ALA A 71 15.51 31.76 -5.55
C ALA A 71 15.53 33.10 -6.30
N GLY A 72 14.43 33.46 -6.98
CA GLY A 72 14.31 34.76 -7.63
C GLY A 72 14.39 35.93 -6.65
N THR A 73 13.76 35.80 -5.49
CA THR A 73 13.83 36.80 -4.41
C THR A 73 15.27 36.96 -3.88
N ALA A 74 15.99 35.86 -3.69
CA ALA A 74 17.38 35.89 -3.25
C ALA A 74 18.30 36.55 -4.30
N VAL A 75 18.09 36.26 -5.58
CA VAL A 75 18.82 36.92 -6.68
C VAL A 75 18.52 38.42 -6.67
N ALA A 76 17.26 38.83 -6.59
CA ALA A 76 16.88 40.25 -6.56
C ALA A 76 17.44 40.98 -5.33
N ALA A 77 17.47 40.32 -4.16
CA ALA A 77 18.06 40.88 -2.96
C ALA A 77 19.58 41.06 -3.07
N LEU A 78 20.28 40.10 -3.66
CA LEU A 78 21.73 40.19 -3.89
C LEU A 78 22.09 41.18 -4.99
N ASP A 79 21.22 41.38 -5.98
CA ASP A 79 21.39 42.37 -7.05
C ASP A 79 21.47 43.81 -6.51
N LEU A 80 20.96 44.06 -5.30
CA LEU A 80 21.10 45.37 -4.64
C LEU A 80 22.56 45.72 -4.30
N VAL A 81 23.45 44.74 -4.21
CA VAL A 81 24.84 44.91 -3.75
C VAL A 81 25.88 44.29 -4.70
N LEU A 82 25.46 43.49 -5.67
CA LEU A 82 26.29 42.78 -6.65
C LEU A 82 25.63 42.85 -8.04
N PRO A 83 26.38 42.70 -9.15
CA PRO A 83 25.76 42.63 -10.46
C PRO A 83 24.91 41.35 -10.60
N LEU A 84 23.77 41.46 -11.30
CA LEU A 84 22.79 40.39 -11.50
C LEU A 84 23.39 39.02 -11.86
N TRP A 85 24.38 38.99 -12.75
CA TRP A 85 25.01 37.73 -13.18
C TRP A 85 25.74 37.04 -12.01
N ALA A 86 26.39 37.79 -11.13
CA ALA A 86 27.10 37.25 -9.97
C ALA A 86 26.11 36.78 -8.90
N ALA A 87 25.06 37.56 -8.65
CA ALA A 87 23.95 37.18 -7.76
C ALA A 87 23.31 35.85 -8.21
N ALA A 88 22.96 35.74 -9.50
CA ALA A 88 22.38 34.53 -10.07
C ALA A 88 23.30 33.31 -9.94
N LEU A 89 24.61 33.47 -10.19
CA LEU A 89 25.58 32.37 -10.04
C LEU A 89 25.71 31.91 -8.59
N ILE A 90 25.75 32.82 -7.63
CA ILE A 90 25.86 32.49 -6.20
C ILE A 90 24.63 31.70 -5.74
N VAL A 91 23.43 32.19 -6.04
CA VAL A 91 22.19 31.50 -5.66
C VAL A 91 22.12 30.12 -6.32
N THR A 92 22.49 30.02 -7.60
CA THR A 92 22.55 28.74 -8.31
C THR A 92 23.52 27.77 -7.64
N ALA A 93 24.74 28.20 -7.34
CA ALA A 93 25.74 27.36 -6.68
C ALA A 93 25.25 26.83 -5.32
N VAL A 94 24.59 27.68 -4.51
CA VAL A 94 24.01 27.28 -3.22
C VAL A 94 22.91 26.24 -3.41
N LEU A 95 21.99 26.44 -4.37
CA LEU A 95 20.92 25.49 -4.65
C LEU A 95 21.46 24.13 -5.12
N PHE A 96 22.48 24.12 -5.98
CA PHE A 96 23.13 22.88 -6.42
C PHE A 96 23.86 22.17 -5.29
N ALA A 97 24.51 22.91 -4.38
CA ALA A 97 25.14 22.33 -3.21
C ALA A 97 24.10 21.64 -2.29
N VAL A 98 22.98 22.33 -2.01
CA VAL A 98 21.88 21.76 -1.22
C VAL A 98 21.27 20.54 -1.92
N ALA A 99 21.03 20.62 -3.23
CA ALA A 99 20.51 19.49 -4.01
C ALA A 99 21.46 18.28 -3.98
N GLY A 100 22.77 18.51 -4.10
CA GLY A 100 23.79 17.46 -3.98
C GLY A 100 23.78 16.79 -2.60
N LEU A 101 23.71 17.58 -1.53
CA LEU A 101 23.60 17.06 -0.16
C LEU A 101 22.33 16.24 0.05
N LEU A 102 21.18 16.73 -0.42
CA LEU A 102 19.91 16.01 -0.34
C LEU A 102 19.94 14.72 -1.15
N ALA A 103 20.53 14.72 -2.34
CA ALA A 103 20.69 13.52 -3.17
C ALA A 103 21.55 12.45 -2.48
N LEU A 104 22.66 12.86 -1.86
CA LEU A 104 23.53 11.97 -1.09
C LEU A 104 22.81 11.40 0.14
N ALA A 105 22.12 12.25 0.91
CA ALA A 105 21.37 11.83 2.08
C ALA A 105 20.20 10.89 1.70
N GLY A 106 19.45 11.24 0.65
CA GLY A 106 18.35 10.43 0.12
C GLY A 106 18.84 9.06 -0.37
N ARG A 107 19.98 9.02 -1.07
CA ARG A 107 20.62 7.75 -1.46
C ARG A 107 21.01 6.92 -0.24
N GLY A 108 21.53 7.54 0.81
CA GLY A 108 21.84 6.88 2.08
C GLY A 108 20.61 6.25 2.74
N GLN A 109 19.49 6.99 2.77
CA GLN A 109 18.23 6.50 3.32
C GLN A 109 17.64 5.37 2.46
N LEU A 110 17.64 5.50 1.14
CA LEU A 110 17.14 4.46 0.24
C LEU A 110 17.94 3.15 0.37
N ARG A 111 19.27 3.25 0.55
CA ARG A 111 20.12 2.07 0.81
C ARG A 111 19.86 1.41 2.17
N ARG A 112 19.34 2.15 3.16
CA ARG A 112 18.98 1.62 4.49
C ARG A 112 17.54 1.09 4.54
N ALA A 113 16.64 1.73 3.80
CA ALA A 113 15.23 1.36 3.73
C ALA A 113 14.96 0.17 2.79
N THR A 114 15.87 -0.12 1.86
CA THR A 114 15.84 -1.35 1.07
C THR A 114 16.64 -2.41 1.83
N PRO A 115 16.01 -3.47 2.39
CA PRO A 115 16.78 -4.59 2.91
C PRO A 115 17.58 -5.16 1.73
N PRO A 116 18.91 -5.35 1.84
CA PRO A 116 19.71 -6.04 0.84
C PRO A 116 19.27 -7.51 0.82
N LYS A 117 18.14 -7.78 0.13
CA LYS A 117 17.43 -9.07 0.12
C LYS A 117 16.88 -9.45 1.52
N PRO A 118 15.70 -10.07 1.61
CA PRO A 118 15.24 -10.61 2.89
C PRO A 118 16.08 -11.85 3.20
N GLU A 119 17.22 -11.68 3.88
CA GLU A 119 18.11 -12.79 4.26
C GLU A 119 17.38 -13.86 5.08
N ARG A 120 16.43 -13.44 5.93
CA ARG A 120 15.56 -14.32 6.72
C ARG A 120 14.66 -15.18 5.84
N THR A 121 14.04 -14.60 4.81
CA THR A 121 13.09 -15.31 3.93
C THR A 121 13.81 -16.15 2.88
N LEU A 122 14.99 -15.73 2.41
CA LEU A 122 15.83 -16.53 1.52
C LEU A 122 16.50 -17.69 2.26
N GLY A 123 16.84 -17.52 3.54
CA GLY A 123 17.36 -18.57 4.40
C GLY A 123 16.33 -19.66 4.68
N SER A 124 15.09 -19.29 5.01
CA SER A 124 14.01 -20.26 5.23
C SER A 124 13.66 -21.03 3.96
N VAL A 125 13.54 -20.35 2.81
CA VAL A 125 13.25 -21.02 1.52
C VAL A 125 14.40 -21.94 1.09
N ARG A 126 15.67 -21.59 1.38
CA ARG A 126 16.81 -22.48 1.11
C ARG A 126 16.80 -23.71 2.03
N ALA A 127 16.52 -23.53 3.32
CA ALA A 127 16.41 -24.63 4.27
C ALA A 127 15.27 -25.60 3.88
N ASP A 128 14.12 -25.05 3.50
CA ASP A 128 12.97 -25.85 3.04
C ASP A 128 13.30 -26.64 1.76
N MET A 129 14.06 -26.04 0.83
CA MET A 129 14.52 -26.71 -0.39
C MET A 129 15.56 -27.81 -0.12
N GLU A 130 16.41 -27.62 0.88
CA GLU A 130 17.45 -28.57 1.28
C GLU A 130 16.83 -29.80 1.97
N GLU A 131 15.82 -29.57 2.82
CA GLU A 131 15.04 -30.64 3.45
C GLU A 131 14.22 -31.45 2.43
N ILE A 132 13.63 -30.80 1.41
CA ILE A 132 12.92 -31.49 0.33
C ILE A 132 13.89 -32.35 -0.50
N LYS A 133 15.11 -31.87 -0.78
CA LYS A 133 16.14 -32.63 -1.50
C LYS A 133 16.62 -33.85 -0.70
N GLU A 134 16.81 -33.71 0.60
CA GLU A 134 17.25 -34.80 1.47
C GLU A 134 16.19 -35.91 1.57
N ARG A 135 14.91 -35.54 1.64
CA ARG A 135 13.79 -36.51 1.64
C ARG A 135 13.58 -37.20 0.29
N ALA A 136 13.99 -36.59 -0.82
CA ALA A 136 13.88 -37.18 -2.16
C ALA A 136 15.06 -38.11 -2.53
N HIS A 137 16.11 -38.18 -1.71
CA HIS A 137 17.27 -39.06 -1.90
C HIS A 137 17.30 -40.27 -0.95
N ARG A 138 16.24 -40.47 -0.15
CA ARG A 138 16.02 -41.70 0.63
C ARG A 138 15.04 -42.64 -0.06
#